data_AF-A0A1P8UZC5-F1
#
_entry.id   AF-A0A1P8UZC5-F1
#
_cell.length_a   1.000
_cell.length_b   1.000
_cell.length_c   1.000
_cell.angle_alpha   90.00
_cell.angle_beta   90.00
_cell.angle_gamma   90.00
#
_symmetry.space_group_name_H-M   'P 1'
#
loop_
_entity.id
_entity.type
_entity.pdbx_description
1 polymer ?
#
loop_
_entity_poly.entity_id
_entity_poly.type
_entity_poly.pdbx_seq_one_letter_code
_entity_poly.pdbx_strand_id
1 'polypeptide(L)'
;MPDYSKIFTYEVEGLSYTVSLYEQDGAFLADISVLEGGMDVNALYFGDDEFSGESVSLDGPLNMNGTRLDGEKIQWDDAEALSDPGLGPEGEDKETYVSEGDTLTVELDIESLDEIDVFGIRATSTTTESGSIKAVSDDPEEPEEPIEPTFEKVLFGTDVSDSGEVFDGVFIVDEPREGYEYSLPEGEEPTFENYLTYYEEEVDGYDIPSLDSIVFYSFHEDGYPVEQFRIDAPEGGFQSADEVLEAYDAAIEAGALDPEEVASGDLIAALSLGEEDDTPEDVVEAGDEAEDDLEMI
;
A
#
# COMPACT_ATOMS: atom_id res chain seq x y z
N MET A 1 -3.75 6.52 -3.01
CA MET A 1 -4.28 7.33 -1.88
C MET A 1 -3.32 8.50 -1.67
N PRO A 2 -3.76 9.67 -1.17
CA PRO A 2 -2.81 10.73 -0.83
C PRO A 2 -1.82 10.21 0.23
N ASP A 3 -0.58 10.70 0.14
CA ASP A 3 0.47 10.39 1.10
C ASP A 3 0.31 11.33 2.29
N TYR A 4 -0.34 10.82 3.35
CA TYR A 4 -0.59 11.61 4.54
C TYR A 4 0.71 11.83 5.32
N SER A 5 0.87 12.99 5.96
CA SER A 5 2.05 13.28 6.77
C SER A 5 1.73 13.24 8.27
N LYS A 6 0.53 13.67 8.67
CA LYS A 6 0.10 13.69 10.07
C LYS A 6 -1.39 13.34 10.16
N ILE A 7 -1.78 12.47 11.10
CA ILE A 7 -3.16 12.08 11.34
C ILE A 7 -3.54 12.41 12.78
N PHE A 8 -4.55 13.26 12.97
CA PHE A 8 -5.09 13.57 14.30
C PHE A 8 -6.42 12.85 14.51
N THR A 9 -6.50 12.02 15.55
CA THR A 9 -7.70 11.26 15.90
C THR A 9 -8.48 11.94 17.01
N TYR A 10 -9.81 12.05 16.86
CA TYR A 10 -10.70 12.70 17.83
C TYR A 10 -11.88 11.81 18.19
N GLU A 11 -12.01 11.52 19.48
CA GLU A 11 -13.11 10.69 19.99
C GLU A 11 -13.85 11.40 21.13
N VAL A 12 -15.16 11.59 20.93
CA VAL A 12 -16.08 12.08 21.96
C VAL A 12 -17.39 11.31 21.86
N GLU A 13 -18.12 11.16 22.97
CA GLU A 13 -19.38 10.40 22.96
C GLU A 13 -20.35 10.94 21.89
N GLY A 14 -20.67 10.08 20.92
CA GLY A 14 -21.56 10.38 19.80
C GLY A 14 -20.91 11.07 18.61
N LEU A 15 -19.58 11.23 18.55
CA LEU A 15 -18.85 11.76 17.38
C LEU A 15 -17.38 11.26 17.39
N SER A 16 -16.98 10.58 16.32
CA SER A 16 -15.59 10.17 16.08
C SER A 16 -15.16 10.57 14.67
N TYR A 17 -13.95 11.10 14.52
CA TYR A 17 -13.41 11.56 13.24
C TYR A 17 -11.89 11.65 13.27
N THR A 18 -11.28 11.67 12.08
CA THR A 18 -9.85 11.90 11.88
C THR A 18 -9.63 13.16 11.06
N VAL A 19 -8.47 13.78 11.24
CA VAL A 19 -7.96 14.88 10.40
C VAL A 19 -6.63 14.43 9.84
N SER A 20 -6.56 14.24 8.53
CA SER A 20 -5.34 13.78 7.85
C SER A 20 -4.76 14.94 7.04
N LEU A 21 -3.51 15.30 7.33
CA LEU A 21 -2.82 16.40 6.66
C LEU A 21 -1.87 15.86 5.60
N TYR A 22 -1.80 16.53 4.44
CA TYR A 22 -0.94 16.14 3.33
C TYR A 22 -0.61 17.32 2.42
N GLU A 23 0.47 17.19 1.65
CA GLU A 23 0.79 18.11 0.56
C GLU A 23 0.40 17.46 -0.78
N GLN A 24 -0.32 18.19 -1.62
CA GLN A 24 -0.63 17.77 -2.98
C GLN A 24 -0.51 18.95 -3.94
N ASP A 25 0.23 18.77 -5.03
CA ASP A 25 0.43 19.79 -6.06
C ASP A 25 0.93 21.16 -5.52
N GLY A 26 1.65 21.14 -4.39
CA GLY A 26 2.16 22.34 -3.71
C GLY A 26 1.14 23.09 -2.85
N ALA A 27 -0.02 22.49 -2.56
CA ALA A 27 -1.00 22.96 -1.60
C ALA A 27 -1.03 22.04 -0.38
N PHE A 28 -1.19 22.61 0.81
CA PHE A 28 -1.37 21.87 2.05
C PHE A 28 -2.86 21.65 2.29
N LEU A 29 -3.25 20.41 2.54
CA LEU A 29 -4.65 20.00 2.64
C LEU A 29 -4.90 19.27 3.95
N ALA A 30 -6.11 19.43 4.48
CA ALA A 30 -6.64 18.71 5.62
C ALA A 30 -7.93 17.98 5.23
N ASP A 31 -7.90 16.65 5.28
CA ASP A 31 -9.08 15.80 5.10
C ASP A 31 -9.69 15.45 6.46
N ILE A 32 -10.89 15.95 6.72
CA ILE A 32 -11.66 15.72 7.94
C ILE A 32 -12.66 14.63 7.65
N SER A 33 -12.37 13.39 8.08
CA SER A 33 -13.17 12.21 7.80
C SER A 33 -13.97 11.77 9.02
N VAL A 34 -15.29 11.70 8.91
CA VAL A 34 -16.17 11.34 10.04
C VAL A 34 -16.40 9.83 10.08
N LEU A 35 -16.02 9.21 11.19
CA LEU A 35 -16.16 7.78 11.43
C LEU A 35 -17.48 7.42 12.12
N GLU A 36 -17.99 8.29 12.98
CA GLU A 36 -19.27 8.11 13.66
C GLU A 36 -19.89 9.49 13.92
N GLY A 37 -21.21 9.61 13.69
CA GLY A 37 -21.96 10.82 14.04
C GLY A 37 -22.00 11.87 12.92
N GLY A 38 -21.97 13.15 13.29
CA GLY A 38 -21.94 14.25 12.33
C GLY A 38 -21.69 15.60 12.98
N MET A 39 -21.16 16.55 12.21
CA MET A 39 -20.77 17.87 12.68
C MET A 39 -20.74 18.91 11.55
N ASP A 40 -21.00 20.17 11.91
CA ASP A 40 -20.76 21.34 11.06
C ASP A 40 -19.40 21.95 11.44
N VAL A 41 -18.38 21.72 10.61
CA VAL A 41 -17.01 22.19 10.84
C VAL A 41 -16.94 23.69 10.54
N ASN A 42 -16.75 24.51 11.59
CA ASN A 42 -16.85 25.96 11.42
C ASN A 42 -15.50 26.66 11.38
N ALA A 43 -14.50 26.12 12.08
CA ALA A 43 -13.16 26.68 12.07
C ALA A 43 -12.10 25.63 12.43
N LEU A 44 -10.92 25.82 11.87
CA LEU A 44 -9.70 25.07 12.15
C LEU A 44 -8.70 25.98 12.86
N TYR A 45 -7.90 25.40 13.75
CA TYR A 45 -6.83 26.08 14.48
C TYR A 45 -5.62 25.17 14.47
N PHE A 46 -4.44 25.75 14.34
CA PHE A 46 -3.20 25.00 14.37
C PHE A 46 -2.09 25.79 15.04
N GLY A 47 -1.10 25.09 15.56
CA GLY A 47 0.09 25.68 16.15
C GLY A 47 1.16 24.66 16.50
N ASP A 48 2.28 25.19 16.97
CA ASP A 48 3.45 24.47 17.45
C ASP A 48 3.32 24.03 18.91
N ASP A 49 4.28 23.22 19.36
CA ASP A 49 4.39 22.77 20.76
C ASP A 49 5.21 23.73 21.65
N GLU A 50 5.74 24.83 21.10
CA GLU A 50 6.54 25.82 21.82
C GLU A 50 5.65 26.76 22.68
N PHE A 51 4.35 26.82 22.40
CA PHE A 51 3.29 27.56 23.13
C PHE A 51 3.72 28.99 23.50
N SER A 52 4.35 29.71 22.57
CA SER A 52 4.98 30.99 22.81
C SER A 52 4.43 32.10 21.91
N GLY A 53 4.25 33.32 22.44
CA GLY A 53 3.79 34.46 21.65
C GLY A 53 2.33 34.86 21.87
N GLU A 54 1.75 35.54 20.87
CA GLU A 54 0.35 35.98 20.89
C GLU A 54 -0.53 34.91 20.25
N SER A 55 -1.48 34.35 21.02
CA SER A 55 -2.42 33.36 20.48
C SER A 55 -3.39 33.99 19.51
N VAL A 56 -3.49 33.42 18.32
CA VAL A 56 -4.59 33.69 17.40
C VAL A 56 -5.92 33.28 18.02
N SER A 57 -6.96 34.05 17.74
CA SER A 57 -8.31 33.81 18.22
C SER A 57 -9.33 34.38 17.24
N LEU A 58 -10.18 33.52 16.69
CA LEU A 58 -11.32 33.98 15.90
C LEU A 58 -12.39 34.59 16.80
N ASP A 59 -13.15 35.52 16.24
CA ASP A 59 -14.18 36.25 16.98
C ASP A 59 -15.40 35.38 17.35
N GLY A 60 -16.10 35.82 18.39
CA GLY A 60 -17.45 35.35 18.70
C GLY A 60 -17.52 33.83 18.94
N PRO A 61 -18.51 33.11 18.37
CA PRO A 61 -18.73 31.69 18.65
C PRO A 61 -17.66 30.74 18.09
N LEU A 62 -16.78 31.23 17.22
CA LEU A 62 -15.70 30.45 16.59
C LEU A 62 -14.43 30.38 17.45
N ASN A 63 -14.35 31.17 18.53
CA ASN A 63 -13.17 31.20 19.38
C ASN A 63 -12.89 29.82 20.01
N MET A 64 -11.60 29.48 20.12
CA MET A 64 -11.13 28.33 20.90
C MET A 64 -10.71 28.71 22.33
N ASN A 65 -11.11 29.89 22.84
CA ASN A 65 -10.74 30.28 24.20
C ASN A 65 -11.21 29.27 25.25
N GLY A 66 -10.30 28.95 26.16
CA GLY A 66 -10.54 28.01 27.27
C GLY A 66 -10.20 26.56 26.95
N THR A 67 -9.80 26.23 25.71
CA THR A 67 -9.21 24.92 25.41
C THR A 67 -7.93 24.73 26.21
N ARG A 68 -7.68 23.48 26.57
CA ARG A 68 -6.51 23.06 27.33
C ARG A 68 -6.04 21.71 26.85
N LEU A 69 -4.74 21.53 26.93
CA LEU A 69 -4.02 20.32 26.61
C LEU A 69 -3.16 20.00 27.83
N ASP A 70 -3.29 18.80 28.38
CA ASP A 70 -2.65 18.41 29.65
C ASP A 70 -2.78 19.41 30.82
N GLY A 71 -3.89 20.16 30.82
CA GLY A 71 -4.19 21.18 31.83
C GLY A 71 -3.55 22.54 31.58
N GLU A 72 -2.69 22.67 30.58
CA GLU A 72 -2.09 23.91 30.11
C GLU A 72 -2.99 24.60 29.08
N LYS A 73 -2.83 25.91 28.92
CA LYS A 73 -3.59 26.64 27.90
C LYS A 73 -2.83 26.50 26.59
N ILE A 74 -3.54 26.10 25.55
CA ILE A 74 -2.99 26.09 24.19
C ILE A 74 -2.85 27.53 23.72
N GLN A 75 -1.75 27.80 23.03
CA GLN A 75 -1.55 28.97 22.21
C GLN A 75 -1.63 28.54 20.75
N TRP A 76 -2.43 29.25 19.97
CA TRP A 76 -2.63 28.98 18.54
C TRP A 76 -1.80 29.93 17.71
N ASP A 77 -1.16 29.43 16.66
CA ASP A 77 -0.36 30.23 15.74
C ASP A 77 -1.20 30.76 14.59
N ASP A 78 -2.15 29.96 14.09
CA ASP A 78 -3.12 30.42 13.10
C ASP A 78 -4.51 29.78 13.31
N ALA A 79 -5.49 30.33 12.60
CA ALA A 79 -6.86 29.85 12.59
C ALA A 79 -7.60 30.23 11.31
N GLU A 80 -8.32 29.26 10.75
CA GLU A 80 -9.13 29.45 9.55
C GLU A 80 -10.62 29.34 9.89
N ALA A 81 -11.40 30.32 9.40
CA ALA A 81 -12.85 30.31 9.52
C ALA A 81 -13.49 29.75 8.24
N LEU A 82 -14.15 28.61 8.35
CA LEU A 82 -14.79 27.92 7.22
C LEU A 82 -16.25 28.35 7.03
N SER A 83 -17.00 28.48 8.13
CA SER A 83 -18.41 28.85 8.08
C SER A 83 -18.95 29.47 9.37
N ASP A 84 -20.06 30.20 9.25
CA ASP A 84 -20.82 30.65 10.41
C ASP A 84 -21.39 29.45 11.19
N PRO A 85 -21.46 29.50 12.53
CA PRO A 85 -21.94 28.38 13.32
C PRO A 85 -23.43 28.08 13.10
N GLY A 86 -23.73 26.79 13.02
CA GLY A 86 -25.06 26.25 12.80
C GLY A 86 -25.34 25.98 11.32
N LEU A 87 -26.33 25.12 11.09
CA LEU A 87 -26.67 24.66 9.74
C LEU A 87 -27.39 25.71 8.88
N GLY A 88 -27.86 26.79 9.48
CA GLY A 88 -28.60 27.83 8.77
C GLY A 88 -29.83 27.28 8.02
N PRO A 89 -30.23 27.90 6.91
CA PRO A 89 -31.35 27.43 6.08
C PRO A 89 -31.00 26.23 5.19
N GLU A 90 -29.70 25.97 4.97
CA GLU A 90 -29.19 24.88 4.13
C GLU A 90 -29.26 23.54 4.87
N GLY A 91 -29.29 23.54 6.20
CA GLY A 91 -29.44 22.31 6.95
C GLY A 91 -28.21 21.42 6.80
N GLU A 92 -28.43 20.13 6.67
CA GLU A 92 -27.38 19.13 6.47
C GLU A 92 -26.77 19.20 5.05
N ASP A 93 -27.36 19.95 4.12
CA ASP A 93 -26.80 20.19 2.77
C ASP A 93 -25.70 21.27 2.77
N LYS A 94 -25.38 21.86 3.94
CA LYS A 94 -24.33 22.87 4.07
C LYS A 94 -22.96 22.26 3.78
N GLU A 95 -22.12 22.94 3.00
CA GLU A 95 -20.82 22.43 2.55
C GLU A 95 -19.88 21.99 3.68
N THR A 96 -19.97 22.65 4.84
CA THR A 96 -19.15 22.31 6.01
C THR A 96 -19.77 21.28 6.95
N TYR A 97 -20.97 20.78 6.64
CA TYR A 97 -21.59 19.70 7.39
C TYR A 97 -21.13 18.35 6.84
N VAL A 98 -20.59 17.52 7.72
CA VAL A 98 -20.13 16.16 7.43
C VAL A 98 -20.78 15.17 8.40
N SER A 99 -21.15 14.01 7.89
CA SER A 99 -21.73 12.90 8.63
C SER A 99 -20.91 11.62 8.43
N GLU A 100 -21.25 10.55 9.14
CA GLU A 100 -20.57 9.26 9.05
C GLU A 100 -20.31 8.82 7.60
N GLY A 101 -19.02 8.62 7.27
CA GLY A 101 -18.53 8.25 5.95
C GLY A 101 -18.22 9.42 5.01
N ASP A 102 -18.53 10.66 5.41
CA ASP A 102 -18.17 11.86 4.65
C ASP A 102 -16.76 12.35 5.00
N THR A 103 -16.14 13.00 4.03
CA THR A 103 -14.86 13.70 4.17
C THR A 103 -15.00 15.14 3.68
N LEU A 104 -14.56 16.10 4.50
CA LEU A 104 -14.38 17.50 4.10
C LEU A 104 -12.90 17.78 3.89
N THR A 105 -12.53 18.20 2.68
CA THR A 105 -11.17 18.64 2.35
C THR A 105 -11.08 20.16 2.45
N VAL A 106 -10.07 20.65 3.17
CA VAL A 106 -9.80 22.09 3.36
C VAL A 106 -8.34 22.37 2.98
N GLU A 107 -8.12 23.44 2.21
CA GLU A 107 -6.77 23.96 1.93
C GLU A 107 -6.30 24.82 3.10
N LEU A 108 -5.13 24.52 3.65
CA LEU A 108 -4.53 25.22 4.78
C LEU A 108 -3.59 26.32 4.28
N ASP A 109 -3.72 27.53 4.82
CA ASP A 109 -2.83 28.66 4.56
C ASP A 109 -1.57 28.58 5.45
N ILE A 110 -0.67 27.64 5.14
CA ILE A 110 0.60 27.39 5.85
C ILE A 110 1.79 27.29 4.90
N GLU A 111 3.01 27.35 5.44
CA GLU A 111 4.25 27.19 4.66
C GLU A 111 4.84 25.77 4.77
N SER A 112 4.58 25.04 5.86
CA SER A 112 4.94 23.62 6.04
C SER A 112 4.02 22.88 7.02
N LEU A 113 3.80 21.59 6.80
CA LEU A 113 3.15 20.69 7.76
C LEU A 113 3.96 20.45 9.04
N ASP A 114 5.27 20.71 9.00
CA ASP A 114 6.15 20.67 10.16
C ASP A 114 5.77 21.72 11.22
N GLU A 115 5.07 22.79 10.82
CA GLU A 115 4.64 23.88 11.72
C GLU A 115 3.39 23.51 12.55
N ILE A 116 2.78 22.34 12.28
CA ILE A 116 1.54 21.91 12.92
C ILE A 116 1.81 20.70 13.81
N ASP A 117 1.94 20.93 15.11
CA ASP A 117 2.03 19.86 16.11
C ASP A 117 0.74 19.73 16.92
N VAL A 118 -0.02 20.82 17.02
CA VAL A 118 -1.32 20.86 17.69
C VAL A 118 -2.40 21.26 16.69
N PHE A 119 -3.45 20.46 16.59
CA PHE A 119 -4.58 20.72 15.71
C PHE A 119 -5.90 20.83 16.49
N GLY A 120 -6.67 21.88 16.18
CA GLY A 120 -7.91 22.23 16.85
C GLY A 120 -9.09 22.34 15.90
N ILE A 121 -10.22 21.72 16.24
CA ILE A 121 -11.48 21.85 15.50
C ILE A 121 -12.55 22.51 16.36
N ARG A 122 -13.17 23.55 15.78
CA ARG A 122 -14.41 24.15 16.28
C ARG A 122 -15.56 23.73 15.38
N ALA A 123 -16.47 22.91 15.92
CA ALA A 123 -17.66 22.48 15.22
C ALA A 123 -18.95 22.69 16.01
N THR A 124 -20.05 22.93 15.31
CA THR A 124 -21.40 23.05 15.88
C THR A 124 -22.35 22.06 15.23
N SER A 125 -23.61 22.04 15.67
CA SER A 125 -24.63 21.10 15.18
C SER A 125 -24.18 19.64 15.27
N THR A 126 -23.35 19.33 16.26
CA THR A 126 -22.75 18.01 16.40
C THR A 126 -23.76 17.02 16.94
N THR A 127 -23.59 15.73 16.66
CA THR A 127 -24.33 14.62 17.27
C THR A 127 -24.04 14.41 18.76
N THR A 128 -23.01 15.04 19.32
CA THR A 128 -22.72 15.01 20.77
C THR A 128 -23.85 15.62 21.61
N GLU A 129 -23.94 15.26 22.90
CA GLU A 129 -24.96 15.81 23.82
C GLU A 129 -24.93 17.36 23.90
N SER A 130 -23.74 17.95 23.81
CA SER A 130 -23.57 19.40 23.88
C SER A 130 -23.94 20.13 22.58
N GLY A 131 -24.10 19.42 21.47
CA GLY A 131 -24.40 19.99 20.15
C GLY A 131 -23.28 20.86 19.56
N SER A 132 -22.11 20.92 20.21
CA SER A 132 -20.93 21.65 19.75
C SER A 132 -19.67 21.16 20.45
N ILE A 133 -18.54 21.26 19.76
CA ILE A 133 -17.22 20.85 20.28
C ILE A 133 -16.15 21.93 20.10
N LYS A 134 -15.17 21.90 21.00
CA LYS A 134 -13.87 22.56 20.87
C LYS A 134 -12.82 21.46 21.09
N ALA A 135 -12.51 20.73 20.04
CA ALA A 135 -11.64 19.57 20.11
C ALA A 135 -10.20 19.98 19.81
N VAL A 136 -9.25 19.34 20.48
CA VAL A 136 -7.82 19.57 20.31
C VAL A 136 -7.10 18.24 20.39
N SER A 137 -6.08 18.06 19.54
CA SER A 137 -5.15 16.94 19.55
C SER A 137 -3.73 17.47 19.33
N ASP A 138 -2.75 16.85 19.98
CA ASP A 138 -1.32 17.19 19.98
C ASP A 138 -0.41 15.98 19.76
N ASP A 139 -1.02 14.83 19.48
CA ASP A 139 -0.35 13.55 19.25
C ASP A 139 -0.74 13.09 17.84
N PRO A 140 -0.19 13.73 16.79
CA PRO A 140 -0.41 13.25 15.43
C PRO A 140 0.20 11.86 15.30
N GLU A 141 -0.62 10.91 14.87
CA GLU A 141 -0.14 9.61 14.42
C GLU A 141 0.53 9.81 13.05
N GLU A 142 1.75 9.33 12.90
CA GLU A 142 2.34 9.14 11.58
C GLU A 142 1.54 8.03 10.87
N PRO A 143 1.21 8.18 9.58
CA PRO A 143 0.56 7.10 8.85
C PRO A 143 1.44 5.84 8.90
N GLU A 144 0.80 4.67 8.95
CA GLU A 144 1.56 3.42 8.81
C GLU A 144 2.26 3.44 7.46
N GLU A 145 3.60 3.40 7.45
CA GLU A 145 4.36 3.22 6.22
C GLU A 145 3.85 1.94 5.52
N PRO A 146 3.67 1.97 4.19
CA PRO A 146 3.30 0.77 3.47
C PRO A 146 4.31 -0.34 3.80
N ILE A 147 3.83 -1.45 4.35
CA ILE A 147 4.69 -2.59 4.68
C ILE A 147 5.36 -3.03 3.38
N GLU A 148 6.68 -2.93 3.32
CA GLU A 148 7.44 -3.35 2.15
C GLU A 148 7.13 -4.83 1.84
N PRO A 149 6.81 -5.18 0.58
CA PRO A 149 6.53 -6.56 0.22
C PRO A 149 7.70 -7.48 0.56
N THR A 150 7.37 -8.65 1.11
CA THR A 150 8.33 -9.71 1.38
C THR A 150 8.09 -10.90 0.45
N PHE A 151 9.18 -11.55 0.05
CA PHE A 151 9.15 -12.67 -0.89
C PHE A 151 9.89 -13.87 -0.35
N GLU A 152 9.35 -15.07 -0.51
CA GLU A 152 10.04 -16.28 -0.06
C GLU A 152 11.13 -16.73 -1.05
N LYS A 153 11.04 -16.27 -2.31
CA LYS A 153 11.95 -16.65 -3.38
C LYS A 153 11.94 -15.64 -4.53
N VAL A 154 13.13 -15.35 -5.06
CA VAL A 154 13.32 -14.52 -6.26
C VAL A 154 14.21 -15.26 -7.27
N LEU A 155 13.83 -15.19 -8.55
CA LEU A 155 14.64 -15.64 -9.68
C LEU A 155 15.21 -14.44 -10.42
N PHE A 156 16.53 -14.42 -10.58
CA PHE A 156 17.25 -13.47 -11.40
C PHE A 156 17.64 -14.18 -12.71
N GLY A 157 16.88 -13.93 -13.77
CA GLY A 157 17.03 -14.58 -15.07
C GLY A 157 17.92 -13.79 -16.02
N THR A 158 18.84 -14.48 -16.69
CA THR A 158 19.86 -13.91 -17.60
C THR A 158 19.80 -14.43 -19.03
N ASP A 159 18.99 -15.46 -19.29
CA ASP A 159 18.64 -15.90 -20.65
C ASP A 159 17.15 -16.27 -20.64
N VAL A 160 16.32 -15.43 -21.25
CA VAL A 160 14.87 -15.57 -21.23
C VAL A 160 14.34 -15.68 -22.66
N SER A 161 13.50 -16.69 -22.89
CA SER A 161 12.82 -16.87 -24.18
C SER A 161 11.82 -15.75 -24.46
N ASP A 162 11.44 -15.60 -25.74
CA ASP A 162 10.31 -14.74 -26.14
C ASP A 162 8.97 -15.16 -25.49
N SER A 163 8.88 -16.38 -24.96
CA SER A 163 7.71 -16.91 -24.24
C SER A 163 7.78 -16.65 -22.73
N GLY A 164 8.83 -16.01 -22.23
CA GLY A 164 9.03 -15.72 -20.80
C GLY A 164 9.59 -16.89 -19.97
N GLU A 165 9.99 -17.99 -20.61
CA GLU A 165 10.74 -19.08 -19.96
C GLU A 165 12.19 -18.67 -19.71
N VAL A 166 12.68 -18.83 -18.48
CA VAL A 166 14.07 -18.56 -18.09
C VAL A 166 14.93 -19.82 -18.28
N PHE A 167 15.91 -19.76 -19.17
CA PHE A 167 16.84 -20.85 -19.47
C PHE A 167 18.12 -20.79 -18.64
N ASP A 168 18.55 -19.59 -18.26
CA ASP A 168 19.71 -19.33 -17.40
C ASP A 168 19.38 -18.27 -16.36
N GLY A 169 19.89 -18.45 -15.15
CA GLY A 169 19.61 -17.58 -14.02
C GLY A 169 19.85 -18.23 -12.67
N VAL A 170 19.62 -17.46 -11.61
CA VAL A 170 19.87 -17.87 -10.23
C VAL A 170 18.62 -17.69 -9.37
N PHE A 171 18.34 -18.68 -8.54
CA PHE A 171 17.32 -18.59 -7.50
C PHE A 171 17.95 -18.25 -6.16
N ILE A 172 17.39 -17.25 -5.49
CA ILE A 172 17.70 -16.91 -4.09
C ILE A 172 16.41 -17.08 -3.28
N VAL A 173 16.50 -17.76 -2.14
CA VAL A 173 15.37 -17.98 -1.22
C VAL A 173 15.57 -17.24 0.10
N ASP A 174 14.48 -16.99 0.81
CA ASP A 174 14.46 -16.29 2.10
C ASP A 174 15.31 -16.99 3.19
N GLU A 175 15.19 -18.31 3.26
CA GLU A 175 15.88 -19.15 4.22
C GLU A 175 16.50 -20.38 3.52
N PRO A 176 17.57 -20.99 4.06
CA PRO A 176 18.17 -22.18 3.48
C PRO A 176 17.17 -23.32 3.28
N ARG A 177 16.90 -23.69 2.02
CA ARG A 177 15.97 -24.76 1.62
C ARG A 177 16.68 -25.84 0.78
N GLU A 178 16.29 -27.10 0.95
CA GLU A 178 16.88 -28.21 0.18
C GLU A 178 16.59 -28.04 -1.33
N GLY A 179 17.63 -28.12 -2.15
CA GLY A 179 17.53 -27.94 -3.61
C GLY A 179 17.78 -26.51 -4.10
N TYR A 180 18.04 -25.56 -3.21
CA TYR A 180 18.46 -24.21 -3.54
C TYR A 180 19.91 -23.97 -3.13
N GLU A 181 20.67 -23.31 -4.00
CA GLU A 181 22.10 -23.03 -3.79
C GLU A 181 22.31 -21.77 -2.94
N TYR A 182 21.48 -20.75 -3.17
CA TYR A 182 21.60 -19.44 -2.53
C TYR A 182 20.39 -19.15 -1.65
N SER A 183 20.65 -18.54 -0.50
CA SER A 183 19.63 -18.03 0.41
C SER A 183 20.13 -16.76 1.07
N LEU A 184 19.20 -15.88 1.45
CA LEU A 184 19.53 -14.72 2.26
C LEU A 184 20.19 -15.14 3.58
N PRO A 185 21.05 -14.28 4.16
CA PRO A 185 21.63 -14.49 5.48
C PRO A 185 20.56 -14.67 6.57
N GLU A 186 20.87 -15.51 7.57
CA GLU A 186 19.92 -15.79 8.66
C GLU A 186 19.60 -14.49 9.45
N GLY A 187 18.31 -14.14 9.51
CA GLY A 187 17.82 -12.95 10.20
C GLY A 187 17.74 -11.70 9.33
N GLU A 188 18.02 -11.80 8.02
CA GLU A 188 17.79 -10.73 7.06
C GLU A 188 16.32 -10.71 6.63
N GLU A 189 15.76 -9.51 6.48
CA GLU A 189 14.37 -9.36 6.05
C GLU A 189 14.26 -9.67 4.55
N PRO A 190 13.30 -10.49 4.10
CA PRO A 190 13.23 -10.94 2.71
C PRO A 190 12.58 -9.90 1.78
N THR A 191 13.08 -8.66 1.84
CA THR A 191 12.72 -7.54 0.96
C THR A 191 13.48 -7.64 -0.36
N PHE A 192 12.97 -7.00 -1.42
CA PHE A 192 13.61 -7.08 -2.73
C PHE A 192 15.00 -6.43 -2.75
N GLU A 193 15.18 -5.32 -2.03
CA GLU A 193 16.48 -4.66 -1.91
C GLU A 193 17.56 -5.60 -1.35
N ASN A 194 17.22 -6.42 -0.35
CA ASN A 194 18.13 -7.40 0.23
C ASN A 194 18.46 -8.54 -0.76
N TYR A 195 17.47 -9.03 -1.52
CA TYR A 195 17.72 -10.00 -2.60
C TYR A 195 18.64 -9.44 -3.68
N LEU A 196 18.43 -8.21 -4.11
CA LEU A 196 19.23 -7.56 -5.15
C LEU A 196 20.67 -7.30 -4.68
N THR A 197 20.83 -6.85 -3.44
CA THR A 197 22.14 -6.67 -2.81
C THR A 197 22.89 -7.98 -2.72
N TYR A 198 22.23 -9.05 -2.23
CA TYR A 198 22.83 -10.38 -2.17
C TYR A 198 23.23 -10.90 -3.55
N TYR A 199 22.37 -10.71 -4.57
CA TYR A 199 22.68 -11.07 -5.94
C TYR A 199 23.94 -10.35 -6.45
N GLU A 200 24.09 -9.06 -6.20
CA GLU A 200 25.25 -8.28 -6.67
C GLU A 200 26.54 -8.65 -5.93
N GLU A 201 26.48 -8.87 -4.62
CA GLU A 201 27.67 -9.05 -3.78
C GLU A 201 28.14 -10.50 -3.67
N GLU A 202 27.22 -11.46 -3.59
CA GLU A 202 27.52 -12.84 -3.19
C GLU A 202 27.32 -13.87 -4.32
N VAL A 203 26.61 -13.53 -5.40
CA VAL A 203 26.41 -14.44 -6.53
C VAL A 203 27.49 -14.25 -7.59
N ASP A 204 28.50 -15.12 -7.54
CA ASP A 204 29.59 -15.14 -8.53
C ASP A 204 29.10 -15.52 -9.95
N GLY A 205 29.53 -14.74 -10.95
CA GLY A 205 29.35 -15.07 -12.37
C GLY A 205 28.11 -14.49 -13.03
N TYR A 206 27.33 -13.71 -12.27
CA TYR A 206 26.16 -12.99 -12.71
C TYR A 206 26.33 -11.48 -12.45
N ASP A 207 25.72 -10.64 -13.27
CA ASP A 207 25.77 -9.18 -13.12
C ASP A 207 24.45 -8.53 -13.53
N ILE A 208 24.12 -7.38 -12.92
CA ILE A 208 22.86 -6.67 -13.18
C ILE A 208 22.64 -6.38 -14.69
N PRO A 209 23.65 -5.94 -15.46
CA PRO A 209 23.51 -5.77 -16.91
C PRO A 209 23.19 -7.02 -17.73
N SER A 210 23.38 -8.21 -17.16
CA SER A 210 23.03 -9.48 -17.78
C SER A 210 21.60 -9.93 -17.49
N LEU A 211 20.86 -9.22 -16.62
CA LEU A 211 19.49 -9.56 -16.28
C LEU A 211 18.53 -9.23 -17.42
N ASP A 212 17.77 -10.25 -17.82
CA ASP A 212 16.69 -10.18 -18.80
C ASP A 212 15.31 -10.16 -18.11
N SER A 213 15.17 -10.82 -16.96
CA SER A 213 13.91 -10.87 -16.19
C SER A 213 14.16 -11.16 -14.71
N ILE A 214 13.27 -10.66 -13.84
CA ILE A 214 13.26 -10.93 -12.40
C ILE A 214 11.87 -11.44 -12.04
N VAL A 215 11.78 -12.61 -11.41
CA VAL A 215 10.50 -13.26 -11.10
C VAL A 215 10.37 -13.52 -9.61
N PHE A 216 9.24 -13.11 -9.05
CA PHE A 216 8.95 -13.16 -7.62
C PHE A 216 8.03 -14.33 -7.30
N TYR A 217 8.30 -15.07 -6.23
CA TYR A 217 7.55 -16.26 -5.85
C TYR A 217 7.16 -16.27 -4.37
N SER A 218 6.04 -16.91 -4.08
CA SER A 218 5.71 -17.48 -2.78
C SER A 218 5.68 -19.01 -2.88
N PHE A 219 5.64 -19.72 -1.77
CA PHE A 219 5.43 -21.16 -1.72
C PHE A 219 4.00 -21.47 -1.30
N HIS A 220 3.34 -22.32 -2.09
CA HIS A 220 2.08 -22.91 -1.68
C HIS A 220 2.26 -23.78 -0.43
N GLU A 221 1.18 -24.07 0.30
CA GLU A 221 1.17 -24.95 1.48
C GLU A 221 1.76 -26.35 1.20
N ASP A 222 1.73 -26.80 -0.06
CA ASP A 222 2.30 -28.07 -0.52
C ASP A 222 3.79 -27.98 -0.88
N GLY A 223 4.42 -26.81 -0.73
CA GLY A 223 5.85 -26.59 -0.88
C GLY A 223 6.35 -26.34 -2.31
N TYR A 224 5.47 -26.10 -3.29
CA TYR A 224 5.88 -25.70 -4.64
C TYR A 224 5.81 -24.17 -4.81
N PRO A 225 6.72 -23.57 -5.60
CA PRO A 225 6.73 -22.12 -5.81
C PRO A 225 5.58 -21.68 -6.73
N VAL A 226 4.96 -20.56 -6.40
CA VAL A 226 3.88 -19.88 -7.12
C VAL A 226 4.36 -18.49 -7.49
N GLU A 227 4.46 -18.22 -8.79
CA GLU A 227 4.82 -16.91 -9.31
C GLU A 227 3.80 -15.86 -8.85
N GLN A 228 4.28 -14.76 -8.28
CA GLN A 228 3.48 -13.61 -7.90
C GLN A 228 3.42 -12.63 -9.05
N PHE A 229 4.58 -12.18 -9.52
CA PHE A 229 4.72 -11.31 -10.67
C PHE A 229 6.16 -11.37 -11.22
N ARG A 230 6.39 -10.67 -12.34
CA ARG A 230 7.69 -10.56 -12.99
C ARG A 230 7.97 -9.13 -13.42
N ILE A 231 9.25 -8.80 -13.51
CA ILE A 231 9.77 -7.57 -14.09
C ILE A 231 10.70 -7.97 -15.22
N ASP A 232 10.39 -7.56 -16.43
CA ASP A 232 11.26 -7.79 -17.59
C ASP A 232 12.18 -6.59 -17.80
N ALA A 233 13.42 -6.86 -18.20
CA ALA A 233 14.40 -5.82 -18.43
C ALA A 233 14.00 -4.94 -19.63
N PRO A 234 14.30 -3.62 -19.59
CA PRO A 234 14.05 -2.73 -20.71
C PRO A 234 14.91 -3.10 -21.94
N GLU A 235 14.57 -2.56 -23.12
CA GLU A 235 15.38 -2.74 -24.33
C GLU A 235 16.82 -2.24 -24.09
N GLY A 236 17.77 -3.16 -23.87
CA GLY A 236 19.17 -2.86 -23.55
C GLY A 236 19.66 -3.35 -22.18
N GLY A 237 18.78 -3.96 -21.38
CA GLY A 237 19.09 -4.49 -20.05
C GLY A 237 19.17 -3.41 -18.98
N PHE A 238 19.11 -3.82 -17.71
CA PHE A 238 19.29 -2.92 -16.56
C PHE A 238 20.73 -2.41 -16.47
N GLN A 239 20.96 -1.14 -16.17
CA GLN A 239 22.31 -0.57 -16.08
C GLN A 239 22.86 -0.56 -14.65
N SER A 240 21.99 -0.59 -13.64
CA SER A 240 22.35 -0.51 -12.21
C SER A 240 21.25 -1.07 -11.32
N ALA A 241 21.61 -1.36 -10.06
CA ALA A 241 20.64 -1.74 -9.02
C ALA A 241 19.52 -0.71 -8.86
N ASP A 242 19.86 0.58 -8.91
CA ASP A 242 18.86 1.66 -8.83
C ASP A 242 17.79 1.57 -9.93
N GLU A 243 18.16 1.13 -11.14
CA GLU A 243 17.20 1.00 -12.27
C GLU A 243 16.30 -0.22 -12.09
N VAL A 244 16.83 -1.28 -11.48
CA VAL A 244 16.07 -2.47 -11.10
C VAL A 244 15.06 -2.13 -10.00
N LEU A 245 15.46 -1.36 -8.99
CA LEU A 245 14.57 -0.90 -7.92
C LEU A 245 13.49 0.05 -8.45
N GLU A 246 13.83 1.00 -9.32
CA GLU A 246 12.83 1.87 -9.95
C GLU A 246 11.78 1.07 -10.75
N ALA A 247 12.21 0.03 -11.47
CA ALA A 247 11.30 -0.86 -12.19
C ALA A 247 10.40 -1.69 -11.25
N TYR A 248 10.93 -2.08 -10.09
CA TYR A 248 10.16 -2.76 -9.04
C TYR A 248 9.12 -1.84 -8.41
N ASP A 249 9.52 -0.64 -7.98
CA ASP A 249 8.62 0.34 -7.38
C ASP A 249 7.47 0.68 -8.35
N ALA A 250 7.79 0.89 -9.63
CA ALA A 250 6.79 1.12 -10.66
C ALA A 250 5.82 -0.06 -10.85
N ALA A 251 6.29 -1.31 -10.70
CA ALA A 251 5.43 -2.49 -10.78
C ALA A 251 4.51 -2.60 -9.55
N ILE A 252 5.01 -2.32 -8.35
CA ILE A 252 4.21 -2.29 -7.12
C ILE A 252 3.15 -1.20 -7.19
N GLU A 253 3.51 0.03 -7.61
CA GLU A 253 2.57 1.14 -7.82
C GLU A 253 1.50 0.83 -8.87
N ALA A 254 1.84 0.02 -9.88
CA ALA A 254 0.91 -0.45 -10.89
C ALA A 254 -0.03 -1.57 -10.40
N GLY A 255 0.13 -2.05 -9.16
CA GLY A 255 -0.71 -3.09 -8.58
C GLY A 255 -0.27 -4.52 -8.91
N ALA A 256 1.03 -4.77 -9.16
CA ALA A 256 1.53 -6.11 -9.49
C ALA A 256 1.22 -7.19 -8.41
N LEU A 257 0.98 -6.77 -7.17
CA LEU A 257 0.60 -7.64 -6.05
C LEU A 257 -0.90 -7.55 -5.68
N ASP A 258 -1.70 -6.79 -6.43
CA ASP A 258 -3.13 -6.68 -6.17
C ASP A 258 -3.85 -7.96 -6.62
N PRO A 259 -4.65 -8.59 -5.74
CA PRO A 259 -5.27 -9.90 -5.99
C PRO A 259 -6.24 -9.92 -7.19
N GLU A 260 -6.69 -8.76 -7.68
CA GLU A 260 -7.51 -8.66 -8.89
C GLU A 260 -6.71 -8.72 -10.20
N GLU A 261 -5.44 -8.27 -10.21
CA GLU A 261 -4.55 -8.26 -11.39
C GLU A 261 -3.84 -9.62 -11.56
N VAL A 262 -3.41 -10.28 -10.47
CA VAL A 262 -2.74 -11.60 -10.51
C VAL A 262 -3.61 -12.70 -11.15
N ALA A 263 -4.93 -12.53 -11.11
CA ALA A 263 -5.89 -13.46 -11.74
C ALA A 263 -6.01 -13.28 -13.27
N SER A 264 -5.42 -12.23 -13.86
CA SER A 264 -5.67 -11.82 -15.24
C SER A 264 -4.45 -11.84 -16.18
N GLY A 265 -3.22 -12.03 -15.65
CA GLY A 265 -1.96 -11.94 -16.40
C GLY A 265 -1.59 -13.14 -17.28
N ASP A 266 -1.15 -14.27 -16.70
CA ASP A 266 -0.53 -15.34 -17.52
C ASP A 266 -0.82 -16.79 -17.08
N LEU A 267 -1.56 -17.00 -15.99
CA LEU A 267 -1.89 -18.35 -15.48
C LEU A 267 -2.87 -19.14 -16.37
N ILE A 268 -3.58 -18.50 -17.31
CA ILE A 268 -4.48 -19.20 -18.26
C ILE A 268 -3.71 -19.80 -19.45
N ALA A 269 -2.48 -19.38 -19.72
CA ALA A 269 -1.68 -19.95 -20.81
C ALA A 269 -1.14 -21.36 -20.47
N ALA A 270 -0.83 -21.64 -19.20
CA ALA A 270 -0.28 -22.93 -18.78
C ALA A 270 -1.33 -24.05 -18.64
N LEU A 271 -2.62 -23.73 -18.49
CA LEU A 271 -3.69 -24.73 -18.39
C LEU A 271 -4.30 -25.14 -19.74
N SER A 272 -3.92 -24.50 -20.86
CA SER A 272 -4.45 -24.81 -22.20
C SER A 272 -3.55 -25.74 -23.04
N LEU A 273 -2.50 -26.33 -22.46
CA LEU A 273 -1.62 -27.30 -23.12
C LEU A 273 -1.66 -28.65 -22.39
N GLY A 274 -2.84 -29.28 -22.40
CA GLY A 274 -3.05 -30.55 -21.73
C GLY A 274 -4.30 -31.28 -22.18
N GLU A 275 -4.52 -31.45 -23.49
CA GLU A 275 -5.50 -32.44 -23.98
C GLU A 275 -5.22 -32.87 -25.43
N GLU A 276 -4.13 -33.62 -25.68
CA GLU A 276 -4.10 -34.61 -26.78
C GLU A 276 -3.36 -35.87 -26.29
N ASP A 277 -4.16 -36.79 -25.74
CA ASP A 277 -3.86 -38.21 -25.56
C ASP A 277 -3.65 -38.83 -26.95
N ASP A 278 -2.41 -39.14 -27.34
CA ASP A 278 -2.14 -40.03 -28.47
C ASP A 278 -1.13 -41.09 -28.03
N THR A 279 -1.71 -42.20 -27.60
CA THR A 279 -1.04 -43.43 -27.21
C THR A 279 -0.35 -44.05 -28.43
N PRO A 280 0.94 -44.46 -28.37
CA PRO A 280 1.55 -45.16 -29.50
C PRO A 280 1.03 -46.60 -29.58
N GLU A 281 0.12 -46.87 -30.52
CA GLU A 281 -0.16 -48.22 -31.02
C GLU A 281 1.03 -48.69 -31.87
N ASP A 282 1.99 -49.39 -31.25
CA ASP A 282 2.98 -50.18 -32.00
C ASP A 282 2.45 -51.59 -32.24
N VAL A 283 2.04 -51.82 -33.49
CA VAL A 283 1.53 -53.06 -34.03
C VAL A 283 2.71 -54.00 -34.29
N VAL A 284 2.94 -54.95 -33.39
CA VAL A 284 3.81 -56.11 -33.66
C VAL A 284 3.05 -57.14 -34.52
N GLU A 285 3.49 -57.27 -35.77
CA GLU A 285 3.01 -58.23 -36.75
C GLU A 285 3.54 -59.66 -36.48
N ALA A 286 2.63 -60.64 -36.62
CA ALA A 286 2.84 -62.05 -36.99
C ALA A 286 3.75 -62.95 -36.13
N GLY A 287 3.10 -63.75 -35.29
CA GLY A 287 3.61 -65.02 -34.75
C GLY A 287 2.47 -66.03 -34.62
N ASP A 288 2.42 -66.94 -35.59
CA ASP A 288 1.55 -68.12 -35.75
C ASP A 288 1.43 -68.98 -34.47
N GLU A 289 0.20 -69.29 -34.03
CA GLU A 289 -0.27 -70.64 -33.63
C GLU A 289 -1.74 -70.55 -33.18
N ALA A 290 -2.64 -70.86 -34.11
CA ALA A 290 -3.94 -71.46 -33.83
C ALA A 290 -3.67 -72.93 -33.36
N GLU A 291 -4.47 -73.67 -32.61
CA GLU A 291 -5.92 -73.84 -32.49
C GLU A 291 -6.14 -74.61 -31.17
N ASP A 292 -7.15 -74.27 -30.37
CA ASP A 292 -7.83 -75.26 -29.51
C ASP A 292 -9.27 -74.79 -29.30
N ASP A 293 -10.16 -75.23 -30.19
CA ASP A 293 -11.44 -75.73 -29.72
C ASP A 293 -11.99 -76.78 -30.69
N LEU A 294 -12.33 -77.91 -30.09
CA LEU A 294 -12.93 -79.09 -30.71
C LEU A 294 -14.36 -78.78 -31.15
N GLU A 295 -14.70 -79.12 -32.40
CA GLU A 295 -16.06 -79.51 -32.75
C GLU A 295 -16.14 -81.01 -33.07
N MET A 296 -17.07 -81.65 -32.36
CA MET A 296 -17.45 -83.07 -32.33
C MET A 296 -17.43 -83.83 -33.67
N ILE A 297 -16.75 -84.99 -33.69
CA ILE A 297 -17.35 -86.31 -34.06
C ILE A 297 -16.62 -87.45 -33.32
#